data_AF-F1LH95-F1
#
_entry.id   AF-F1LH95-F1
#
_cell.length_a   1.000
_cell.length_b   1.000
_cell.length_c   1.000
_cell.angle_alpha   90.00
_cell.angle_beta   90.00
_cell.angle_gamma   90.00
#
_symmetry.space_group_name_H-M   'P 1'
#
loop_
_entity.id
_entity.type
_entity.pdbx_description
1 polymer ?
#
loop_
_entity_poly.entity_id
_entity_poly.type
_entity_poly.pdbx_seq_one_letter_code
_entity_poly.pdbx_strand_id
1 'polypeptide(L)'
;MIGFASVTKIFAVSKSDPDSYDMSNLTSKKNTHFNNWKLNQTFEAEGLDGKMHKITFNFDDATDTLKETHVRMDDPNDKGETYYYTIEGDELLLKMANDKVTCRRFFKREQTSS
;
A
#
# COMPACT_ATOMS: atom_id res chain seq x y z
N MET A 1 8.07 11.01 -7.76
CA MET A 1 8.55 10.51 -9.07
C MET A 1 8.94 9.04 -8.94
N ILE A 2 8.06 8.11 -9.35
CA ILE A 2 8.29 6.64 -9.38
C ILE A 2 8.95 6.27 -10.72
N GLY A 3 9.92 7.06 -11.18
CA GLY A 3 10.70 6.75 -12.38
C GLY A 3 11.90 5.90 -11.98
N PHE A 4 12.00 4.66 -12.49
CA PHE A 4 13.12 3.71 -12.34
C PHE A 4 13.32 3.00 -10.99
N ALA A 5 12.46 3.20 -9.99
CA ALA A 5 12.56 2.44 -8.75
C ALA A 5 11.77 1.10 -8.85
N SER A 6 12.48 -0.03 -8.77
CA SER A 6 11.85 -1.28 -8.37
C SER A 6 11.25 -1.10 -6.98
N VAL A 7 10.07 -1.67 -6.78
CA VAL A 7 9.36 -1.66 -5.50
C VAL A 7 9.00 -3.10 -5.21
N THR A 8 9.43 -3.62 -4.07
CA THR A 8 8.95 -4.89 -3.52
C THR A 8 7.94 -4.57 -2.43
N LYS A 9 6.78 -5.23 -2.49
CA LYS A 9 5.70 -5.11 -1.51
C LYS A 9 5.72 -6.37 -0.66
N ILE A 10 5.75 -6.22 0.66
CA ILE A 10 5.61 -7.33 1.60
C ILE A 10 4.38 -7.04 2.44
N PHE A 11 3.45 -7.98 2.47
CA PHE A 11 2.28 -7.96 3.33
C PHE A 11 2.35 -9.18 4.24
N ALA A 12 2.07 -9.00 5.53
CA ALA A 12 2.03 -10.08 6.51
C ALA A 12 0.97 -9.81 7.56
N VAL A 13 0.43 -10.86 8.16
CA VAL A 13 -0.23 -10.75 9.47
C VAL A 13 0.84 -10.38 10.49
N SER A 14 0.55 -9.41 11.35
CA SER A 14 1.51 -8.96 12.36
C SER A 14 1.85 -10.09 13.32
N LYS A 15 3.12 -10.14 13.73
CA LYS A 15 3.59 -11.09 14.74
C LYS A 15 3.07 -10.77 16.15
N SER A 16 2.66 -9.53 16.39
CA SER A 16 2.29 -9.07 17.73
C SER A 16 0.79 -9.11 18.00
N ASP A 17 -0.04 -9.02 16.95
CA ASP A 17 -1.50 -9.08 17.03
C ASP A 17 -2.04 -9.73 15.74
N PRO A 18 -2.68 -10.92 15.82
CA PRO A 18 -3.18 -11.65 14.65
C PRO A 18 -4.33 -10.93 13.91
N ASP A 19 -4.99 -9.95 14.54
CA ASP A 19 -6.03 -9.12 13.91
C ASP A 19 -5.45 -7.84 13.30
N SER A 20 -4.12 -7.76 13.19
CA SER A 20 -3.41 -6.63 12.60
C SER A 20 -2.40 -7.11 11.55
N TYR A 21 -1.92 -6.16 10.75
CA TYR A 21 -1.10 -6.42 9.59
C TYR A 21 0.16 -5.57 9.62
N ASP A 22 1.20 -6.10 8.98
CA ASP A 22 2.43 -5.40 8.68
C ASP A 22 2.57 -5.27 7.16
N MET A 23 3.05 -4.13 6.71
CA MET A 23 3.35 -3.86 5.30
C MET A 23 4.70 -3.18 5.15
N SER A 24 5.51 -3.64 4.20
CA SER A 24 6.73 -2.96 3.80
C SER A 24 6.73 -2.62 2.32
N ASN A 25 7.16 -1.40 2.00
CA ASN A 25 7.53 -1.01 0.64
C ASN A 25 9.05 -0.91 0.59
N LEU A 26 9.69 -1.79 -0.15
CA LEU A 26 11.14 -1.79 -0.32
C LEU A 26 11.49 -1.17 -1.66
N THR A 27 12.33 -0.14 -1.68
CA THR A 27 12.76 0.54 -2.91
C THR A 27 14.25 0.81 -2.88
N SER A 28 14.84 1.19 -4.02
CA SER A 28 16.26 1.56 -4.08
C SER A 28 16.60 2.87 -3.37
N LYS A 29 15.60 3.70 -3.04
CA LYS A 29 15.82 5.03 -2.43
C LYS A 29 15.46 5.08 -0.96
N LYS A 30 14.26 4.59 -0.63
CA LYS A 30 13.70 4.66 0.71
C LYS A 30 12.71 3.51 0.91
N ASN A 31 12.81 2.87 2.07
CA ASN A 31 11.86 1.89 2.51
C ASN A 31 10.84 2.54 3.45
N THR A 32 9.61 2.02 3.44
CA THR A 32 8.59 2.36 4.43
C THR A 32 8.08 1.08 5.07
N HIS A 33 7.76 1.17 6.35
CA HIS A 33 7.28 0.06 7.17
C HIS A 33 6.05 0.53 7.94
N PHE A 34 4.92 -0.11 7.69
CA PHE A 34 3.67 0.10 8.40
C PHE A 34 3.44 -1.13 9.25
N ASN A 35 3.47 -0.97 10.58
CA ASN A 35 3.35 -2.11 11.49
C ASN A 35 2.05 -2.02 12.28
N ASN A 36 1.46 -3.16 12.61
CA ASN A 36 0.28 -3.29 13.46
C ASN A 36 -0.92 -2.45 13.02
N TRP A 37 -1.08 -2.23 11.71
CA TRP A 37 -2.26 -1.52 11.21
C TRP A 37 -3.45 -2.47 11.13
N LYS A 38 -4.66 -1.92 11.31
CA LYS A 38 -5.91 -2.68 11.28
C LYS A 38 -6.77 -2.23 10.12
N LEU A 39 -7.54 -3.16 9.56
CA LEU A 39 -8.53 -2.84 8.54
C LEU A 39 -9.54 -1.83 9.09
N ASN A 40 -9.92 -0.89 8.22
CA ASN A 40 -10.86 0.19 8.51
C ASN A 40 -10.42 1.16 9.61
N GLN A 41 -9.14 1.15 9.99
CA GLN A 41 -8.57 2.11 10.95
C GLN A 41 -7.54 3.01 10.27
N THR A 42 -7.60 4.30 10.58
CA THR A 42 -6.61 5.28 10.13
C THR A 42 -5.43 5.29 11.10
N PHE A 43 -4.22 5.25 10.57
CA PHE A 43 -2.98 5.43 11.32
C PHE A 43 -2.07 6.43 10.62
N GLU A 44 -1.08 6.95 11.34
CA GLU A 44 -0.13 7.92 10.82
C GLU A 44 1.21 7.23 10.54
N ALA A 45 1.72 7.39 9.32
CA ALA A 45 3.05 6.89 8.96
C ALA A 45 3.67 7.72 7.85
N GLU A 46 4.97 7.55 7.68
CA GLU A 46 5.71 8.23 6.63
C GLU A 46 5.49 7.56 5.27
N GLY A 47 5.12 8.34 4.26
CA GLY A 47 4.96 7.89 2.88
C GLY A 47 6.30 7.77 2.15
N LEU A 48 6.27 7.19 0.94
CA LEU A 48 7.46 7.11 0.06
C LEU A 48 7.96 8.49 -0.43
N ASP A 49 7.14 9.54 -0.29
CA ASP A 49 7.52 10.93 -0.56
C ASP A 49 8.22 11.61 0.64
N GLY A 50 8.39 10.91 1.76
CA GLY A 50 9.03 11.41 2.97
C GLY A 50 8.14 12.34 3.81
N LYS A 51 6.85 12.43 3.51
CA LYS A 51 5.88 13.20 4.30
C LYS A 51 5.12 12.29 5.25
N MET A 52 4.49 12.86 6.28
CA MET A 52 3.56 12.14 7.13
C MET A 52 2.17 12.09 6.49
N HIS A 53 1.58 10.90 6.45
CA HIS A 53 0.27 10.64 5.87
C HIS A 53 -0.64 10.01 6.92
N LYS A 54 -1.93 10.32 6.82
CA LYS A 54 -3.01 9.51 7.38
C LYS A 54 -3.32 8.40 6.39
N ILE A 55 -3.04 7.16 6.78
CA ILE A 55 -3.17 5.97 5.94
C ILE A 55 -4.33 5.12 6.45
N THR A 56 -5.17 4.63 5.54
CA THR A 56 -6.26 3.70 5.86
C THR A 56 -6.30 2.57 4.86
N PHE A 57 -6.44 1.33 5.35
CA PHE A 57 -6.68 0.15 4.53
C PHE A 57 -8.12 -0.34 4.72
N ASN A 58 -8.86 -0.48 3.62
CA ASN A 58 -10.22 -1.01 3.61
C ASN A 58 -10.25 -2.23 2.69
N PHE A 59 -10.74 -3.36 3.19
CA PHE A 59 -10.92 -4.55 2.37
C PHE A 59 -12.40 -4.69 2.00
N ASP A 60 -12.65 -4.95 0.73
CA ASP A 60 -13.99 -5.23 0.19
C ASP A 60 -14.08 -6.72 -0.15
N ASP A 61 -14.79 -7.48 0.69
CA ASP A 61 -14.99 -8.91 0.53
C ASP A 61 -15.76 -9.28 -0.76
N ALA A 62 -16.58 -8.37 -1.29
CA ALA A 62 -17.38 -8.64 -2.48
C ALA A 62 -16.54 -8.61 -3.77
N THR A 63 -15.46 -7.84 -3.76
CA THR A 63 -14.56 -7.65 -4.90
C THR A 63 -13.15 -8.18 -4.66
N ASP A 64 -12.90 -8.78 -3.49
CA ASP A 64 -11.57 -9.27 -3.06
C ASP A 64 -10.49 -8.19 -3.25
N THR A 65 -10.83 -6.94 -2.92
CA THR A 65 -10.00 -5.76 -3.21
C THR A 65 -9.59 -5.05 -1.92
N LEU A 66 -8.28 -4.86 -1.76
CA LEU A 66 -7.73 -4.01 -0.70
C LEU A 66 -7.52 -2.59 -1.23
N LYS A 67 -8.23 -1.63 -0.65
CA LYS A 67 -8.07 -0.20 -0.91
C LYS A 67 -7.15 0.43 0.14
N GLU A 68 -6.07 1.03 -0.29
CA GLU A 68 -5.15 1.84 0.51
C GLU A 68 -5.36 3.32 0.16
N THR A 69 -5.63 4.15 1.16
CA THR A 69 -5.82 5.60 1.00
C THR A 69 -4.77 6.35 1.81
N HIS A 70 -4.10 7.32 1.19
CA HIS A 70 -3.09 8.19 1.80
C HIS A 70 -3.56 9.63 1.72
N VAL A 71 -3.60 10.35 2.83
CA VAL A 71 -3.86 11.80 2.87
C VAL A 71 -2.69 12.48 3.57
N ARG A 72 -1.99 13.38 2.88
CA ARG A 72 -0.89 14.14 3.49
C ARG A 72 -1.39 14.97 4.65
N MET A 73 -0.67 14.95 5.77
CA MET A 73 -1.04 15.72 6.95
C MET A 73 -0.72 17.21 6.83
N ASP A 74 0.23 17.57 5.96
CA ASP A 74 0.69 18.95 5.79
C ASP A 74 -0.01 19.71 4.65
N ASP A 75 -0.93 19.06 3.94
CA ASP A 75 -1.79 19.68 2.94
C ASP A 75 -3.27 19.46 3.28
N PRO A 76 -3.96 20.46 3.86
CA PRO A 76 -5.37 20.37 4.22
C PRO A 76 -6.31 20.16 3.02
N ASN A 77 -5.85 20.42 1.79
CA ASN A 77 -6.62 20.28 0.57
C ASN A 77 -6.28 19.00 -0.20
N ASP A 78 -5.42 18.14 0.34
CA ASP A 78 -5.08 16.88 -0.29
C ASP A 78 -6.34 16.00 -0.38
N LYS A 79 -6.74 15.68 -1.61
CA LYS A 79 -7.90 14.82 -1.89
C LYS A 79 -7.60 13.35 -1.59
N GLY A 80 -6.34 13.04 -1.28
CA GLY A 80 -5.84 11.73 -1.01
C GLY A 80 -5.44 10.97 -2.27
N GLU A 81 -4.40 10.16 -2.15
CA GLU A 81 -3.99 9.19 -3.15
C GLU A 81 -4.61 7.84 -2.79
N THR A 82 -5.21 7.17 -3.79
CA THR A 82 -5.83 5.86 -3.59
C THR A 82 -5.17 4.79 -4.46
N TYR A 83 -4.88 3.66 -3.83
CA TYR A 83 -4.27 2.48 -4.39
C TYR A 83 -5.22 1.30 -4.18
N TYR A 84 -5.42 0.48 -5.22
CA TYR A 84 -6.28 -0.71 -5.16
C TYR A 84 -5.45 -1.94 -5.48
N TYR A 85 -5.51 -2.94 -4.62
CA TYR A 85 -4.78 -4.20 -4.75
C TYR A 85 -5.75 -5.36 -4.94
N THR A 86 -5.49 -6.17 -5.96
CA THR A 86 -6.18 -7.45 -6.21
C THR A 86 -5.16 -8.53 -6.50
N ILE A 87 -5.51 -9.78 -6.23
CA ILE A 87 -4.71 -10.94 -6.65
C ILE A 87 -5.31 -11.51 -7.93
N GLU A 88 -4.51 -11.54 -9.00
CA GLU A 88 -4.89 -12.12 -10.29
C GLU A 88 -3.95 -13.30 -10.60
N GLY A 89 -4.40 -14.52 -10.29
CA GLY A 89 -3.56 -15.72 -10.38
C GLY A 89 -2.44 -15.69 -9.33
N ASP A 90 -1.19 -15.64 -9.78
CA ASP A 90 0.00 -15.53 -8.91
C ASP A 90 0.64 -14.12 -8.93
N GLU A 91 -0.09 -13.14 -9.46
CA GLU A 91 0.34 -11.76 -9.51
C GLU A 91 -0.51 -10.88 -8.59
N LEU A 92 0.13 -9.90 -7.97
CA LEU A 92 -0.54 -8.80 -7.29
C LEU A 92 -0.68 -7.65 -8.30
N LEU A 93 -1.91 -7.25 -8.59
CA LEU A 93 -2.20 -6.07 -9.39
C LEU A 93 -2.43 -4.88 -8.46
N LEU A 94 -1.60 -3.84 -8.63
CA LEU A 94 -1.86 -2.52 -8.10
C LEU A 94 -2.47 -1.62 -9.18
N LYS A 95 -3.66 -1.09 -8.92
CA LYS A 95 -4.29 -0.03 -9.70
C LYS A 95 -4.20 1.30 -8.96
N MET A 96 -3.68 2.31 -9.64
CA MET A 96 -3.64 3.70 -9.21
C MET A 96 -4.54 4.50 -10.15
N ALA A 97 -5.51 5.22 -9.61
CA ALA A 97 -6.40 6.04 -10.44
C ALA A 97 -6.42 7.47 -9.90
N ASN A 98 -6.21 8.43 -10.80
CA ASN A 98 -6.62 9.82 -10.62
C ASN A 98 -7.67 10.16 -11.70
N ASP A 99 -8.39 11.28 -11.54
CA ASP A 99 -9.56 11.68 -12.34
C ASP A 99 -9.44 11.45 -13.86
N LYS A 100 -8.24 11.50 -14.43
CA LYS A 100 -8.00 11.38 -15.88
C LYS A 100 -7.08 10.24 -16.29
N VAL A 101 -6.35 9.65 -15.36
CA VAL A 101 -5.28 8.67 -15.66
C VAL A 101 -5.38 7.49 -14.72
N THR A 102 -5.39 6.29 -15.31
CA THR A 102 -5.22 5.04 -14.59
C THR A 102 -3.85 4.45 -14.91
N CYS A 103 -3.10 4.11 -13.86
CA CYS A 103 -1.86 3.36 -13.95
C CYS A 103 -2.07 1.98 -13.31
N ARG A 104 -1.46 0.95 -13.90
CA ARG A 104 -1.45 -0.41 -13.37
C ARG A 104 -0.01 -0.87 -13.19
N ARG A 105 0.28 -1.51 -12.07
CA ARG A 105 1.56 -2.16 -11.78
C ARG A 105 1.31 -3.59 -11.35
N PHE A 106 1.94 -4.52 -12.05
CA PHE A 106 1.87 -5.95 -11.77
C PHE A 106 3.12 -6.36 -11.00
N PHE A 107 2.92 -7.09 -9.91
CA PHE A 107 3.99 -7.65 -9.09
C PHE A 107 3.92 -9.17 -9.20
N LYS A 108 5.06 -9.80 -9.43
CA LYS A 108 5.20 -11.25 -9.34
C LYS A 108 5.49 -11.61 -7.88
N ARG A 109 4.86 -12.68 -7.39
CA ARG A 109 5.19 -13.23 -6.08
C ARG A 109 6.67 -13.63 -6.05
N GLU A 110 7.41 -13.10 -5.08
CA GLU A 110 8.76 -13.61 -4.83
C GLU A 110 8.65 -15.01 -4.23
N GLN A 111 9.21 -16.00 -4.93
CA GLN A 111 9.36 -17.33 -4.37
C GLN A 111 10.48 -17.27 -3.33
N THR A 112 10.14 -17.53 -2.07
CA THR A 112 11.17 -17.75 -1.05
C THR A 112 11.79 -19.10 -1.34
N SER A 113 13.05 -19.13 -1.81
CA SER A 113 13.81 -20.38 -1.87
C SER A 113 13.89 -20.94 -0.44
N SER A 114 13.20 -22.05 -0.21
CA SER A 114 13.20 -22.82 1.04
C SER A 114 14.58 -23.41 1.35
#